data_AF-A0A7R9R1J5-F1
#
_entry.id   AF-A0A7R9R1J5-F1
#
_cell.length_a   1.000
_cell.length_b   1.000
_cell.length_c   1.000
_cell.angle_alpha   90.00
_cell.angle_beta   90.00
_cell.angle_gamma   90.00
#
_symmetry.space_group_name_H-M   'P 1'
#
loop_
_entity.id
_entity.type
_entity.pdbx_description
1 polymer ?
#
loop_
_entity_poly.entity_id
_entity_poly.type
_entity_poly.pdbx_seq_one_letter_code
_entity_poly.pdbx_strand_id
1 'polypeptide(L)'
;ITLSDVMETMSLGPNGSLLYCIDFLDENFDWFCDELVNAVKSVTKPNESMVPYVIIDCPGQIELYTNHTALKSFVNKLNSLAKRETPTDGSDGSVGLDVRLVVVNIVDSHYTNDASKFISVALNCLNSMIHLEMPHISVLSKVDLIQKYSKTDFGLDFYCDLLDLNYLVDKVNEQNDPFLAKYKKLTAALAGVIEDY
;
A
#
# COMPACT_ATOMS: atom_id res chain seq x y z
N ILE A 1 4.95 -6.84 22.80
CA ILE A 1 4.79 -5.39 23.04
C ILE A 1 3.54 -4.93 22.29
N THR A 2 2.59 -4.32 22.99
CA THR A 2 1.38 -3.77 22.35
C THR A 2 1.55 -2.27 22.11
N LEU A 3 0.74 -1.70 21.22
CA LEU A 3 0.72 -0.25 20.98
C LEU A 3 0.45 0.53 22.27
N SER A 4 -0.48 0.04 23.11
CA SER A 4 -0.81 0.64 24.41
C SER A 4 0.40 0.65 25.35
N ASP A 5 1.17 -0.45 25.41
CA ASP A 5 2.37 -0.53 26.24
C ASP A 5 3.41 0.53 25.82
N VAL A 6 3.57 0.75 24.51
CA VAL A 6 4.49 1.76 23.95
C VAL A 6 4.00 3.17 24.28
N MET A 7 2.70 3.43 24.13
CA MET A 7 2.10 4.74 24.46
C MET A 7 2.38 5.11 25.92
N GLU A 8 2.17 4.18 26.85
CA GLU A 8 2.38 4.40 28.28
C GLU A 8 3.88 4.53 28.63
N THR A 9 4.72 3.64 28.09
CA THR A 9 6.14 3.58 28.45
C THR A 9 6.94 4.73 27.84
N MET A 10 6.66 5.08 26.58
CA MET A 10 7.40 6.12 25.84
C MET A 10 6.73 7.50 25.93
N SER A 11 5.54 7.60 26.56
CA SER A 11 4.74 8.83 26.62
C SER A 11 4.46 9.44 25.23
N LEU A 12 4.21 8.57 24.24
CA LEU A 12 3.94 8.94 22.86
C LEU A 12 2.44 8.92 22.56
N GLY A 13 2.01 9.78 21.64
CA GLY A 13 0.66 9.72 21.07
C GLY A 13 0.50 8.51 20.12
N PRO A 14 -0.75 8.17 19.72
CA PRO A 14 -1.04 6.95 18.95
C PRO A 14 -0.20 6.77 17.69
N ASN A 15 -0.03 7.84 16.89
CA ASN A 15 0.78 7.80 15.66
C ASN A 15 2.28 7.66 15.96
N GLY A 16 2.77 8.35 16.99
CA GLY A 16 4.18 8.26 17.41
C GLY A 16 4.54 6.86 17.91
N SER A 17 3.65 6.25 18.70
CA SER A 17 3.81 4.86 19.15
C SER A 17 3.77 3.86 18.01
N LEU A 18 2.96 4.12 16.97
CA LEU A 18 2.89 3.26 15.80
C LEU A 18 4.18 3.30 15.00
N LEU A 19 4.77 4.48 14.79
CA LEU A 19 6.07 4.63 14.13
C LEU A 19 7.15 3.86 14.90
N TYR A 20 7.18 4.04 16.22
CA TYR A 20 8.10 3.31 17.10
C TYR A 20 7.92 1.79 17.00
N CYS A 21 6.68 1.27 16.95
CA CYS A 21 6.43 -0.16 16.78
C CYS A 21 7.01 -0.69 15.46
N ILE A 22 6.94 0.08 14.37
CA ILE A 22 7.50 -0.30 13.08
C ILE A 22 9.03 -0.24 13.11
N ASP A 23 9.63 0.78 13.73
CA ASP A 23 11.08 0.84 13.94
C ASP A 23 11.57 -0.38 14.74
N PHE A 24 10.90 -0.69 15.84
CA PHE A 24 11.23 -1.84 16.68
C PHE A 24 11.08 -3.15 15.90
N LEU A 25 10.05 -3.28 15.05
CA LEU A 25 9.88 -4.46 14.19
C LEU A 25 11.01 -4.57 13.15
N ASP A 26 11.44 -3.46 12.55
CA ASP A 26 12.53 -3.43 11.57
C ASP A 26 13.89 -3.74 12.19
N GLU A 27 14.14 -3.30 13.43
CA GLU A 27 15.34 -3.64 14.19
C GLU A 27 15.36 -5.14 14.58
N ASN A 28 14.20 -5.71 14.88
CA ASN A 28 14.05 -7.12 15.27
C ASN A 28 13.61 -8.00 14.10
N PHE A 29 14.09 -7.71 12.89
CA PHE A 29 13.69 -8.39 11.66
C PHE A 29 13.96 -9.91 11.67
N ASP A 30 15.07 -10.33 12.27
CA ASP A 30 15.43 -11.76 12.34
C ASP A 30 14.39 -12.56 13.14
N TRP A 31 13.89 -12.00 14.25
CA TRP A 31 12.80 -12.60 15.01
C TRP A 31 11.53 -12.74 14.17
N PHE A 32 11.18 -11.71 13.40
CA PHE A 32 10.02 -11.77 12.51
C PHE A 32 10.17 -12.88 11.45
N CYS A 33 11.38 -13.06 10.91
CA CYS A 33 11.66 -14.12 9.94
C CYS A 33 11.46 -15.51 10.53
N ASP A 34 11.96 -15.75 11.75
CA ASP A 34 11.80 -17.02 12.43
C ASP A 34 10.33 -17.34 12.69
N GLU A 35 9.55 -16.35 13.16
CA GLU A 35 8.10 -16.49 13.34
C GLU A 35 7.36 -16.76 12.03
N LEU A 36 7.74 -16.06 10.95
CA LEU A 36 7.17 -16.27 9.62
C LEU A 36 7.44 -17.70 9.11
N VAL A 37 8.68 -18.18 9.25
CA VAL A 37 9.08 -19.54 8.88
C VAL A 37 8.27 -20.57 9.68
N ASN A 38 8.13 -20.37 10.99
CA ASN A 38 7.35 -21.26 11.86
C ASN A 38 5.87 -21.26 11.48
N ALA A 39 5.29 -20.10 11.19
CA ALA A 39 3.90 -19.97 10.75
C ALA A 39 3.67 -20.70 9.43
N VAL A 40 4.55 -20.51 8.44
CA VAL A 40 4.49 -21.19 7.13
C VAL A 40 4.63 -22.71 7.29
N LYS A 41 5.59 -23.19 8.10
CA LYS A 41 5.76 -24.64 8.38
C LYS A 41 4.54 -25.25 9.05
N SER A 42 3.84 -24.50 9.92
CA SER A 42 2.66 -25.00 10.63
C SER A 42 1.47 -25.28 9.70
N VAL A 43 1.38 -24.55 8.58
CA VAL A 43 0.30 -24.69 7.59
C VAL A 43 0.71 -25.54 6.38
N THR A 44 2.01 -25.68 6.11
CA THR A 44 2.53 -26.45 4.97
C THR A 44 2.61 -27.94 5.33
N LYS A 45 1.80 -28.77 4.66
CA LYS A 45 1.90 -30.24 4.83
C LYS A 45 2.93 -30.84 3.89
N PRO A 46 3.72 -31.84 4.34
CA PRO A 46 4.82 -32.42 3.54
C PRO A 46 4.40 -33.06 2.20
N ASN A 47 3.12 -33.39 2.02
CA ASN A 47 2.59 -34.05 0.83
C ASN A 47 1.64 -33.16 0.00
N GLU A 48 1.51 -31.87 0.31
CA GLU A 48 0.67 -30.94 -0.45
C GLU A 48 1.55 -30.02 -1.30
N SER A 49 1.28 -29.96 -2.60
CA SER A 49 1.99 -29.10 -3.55
C SER A 49 1.51 -27.63 -3.50
N MET A 50 0.71 -27.26 -2.49
CA MET A 50 0.14 -25.93 -2.36
C MET A 50 1.12 -25.00 -1.64
N VAL A 51 1.47 -23.89 -2.30
CA VAL A 51 2.27 -22.83 -1.70
C VAL A 51 1.34 -21.96 -0.83
N PRO A 52 1.66 -21.75 0.47
CA PRO A 52 0.84 -20.90 1.33
C PRO A 52 0.99 -19.42 0.96
N TYR A 53 -0.09 -18.66 1.13
CA TYR A 53 -0.07 -17.20 1.04
C TYR A 53 0.01 -16.61 2.45
N VAL A 54 0.80 -15.56 2.60
CA VAL A 54 0.88 -14.77 3.84
C VAL A 54 0.29 -13.41 3.56
N ILE A 55 -0.71 -13.02 4.36
CA ILE A 55 -1.34 -11.71 4.31
C ILE A 55 -0.84 -10.93 5.51
N ILE A 56 -0.17 -9.81 5.24
CA ILE A 56 0.30 -8.88 6.27
C ILE A 56 -0.68 -7.71 6.28
N ASP A 57 -1.41 -7.56 7.37
CA ASP A 57 -2.26 -6.40 7.59
C ASP A 57 -1.41 -5.25 8.12
N CYS A 58 -1.25 -4.21 7.30
CA CYS A 58 -0.41 -3.08 7.63
C CYS A 58 -1.26 -1.93 8.23
N PRO A 59 -0.70 -1.08 9.10
CA PRO A 59 -1.49 -0.05 9.77
C PRO A 59 -2.06 0.98 8.79
N GLY A 60 -3.27 1.48 9.02
CA GLY A 60 -3.96 2.38 8.08
C GLY A 60 -3.46 3.84 8.00
N GLN A 61 -2.36 4.19 8.68
CA GLN A 61 -1.85 5.56 8.71
C GLN A 61 -0.98 5.84 7.48
N ILE A 62 -1.33 6.86 6.70
CA ILE A 62 -0.71 7.19 5.41
C ILE A 62 0.76 7.63 5.56
N GLU A 63 1.12 8.21 6.71
CA GLU A 63 2.47 8.72 7.01
C GLU A 63 3.53 7.60 6.99
N LEU A 64 3.10 6.36 7.26
CA LEU A 64 3.97 5.18 7.24
C LEU A 64 4.42 4.82 5.82
N TYR A 65 3.58 5.06 4.81
CA TYR A 65 3.81 4.67 3.43
C TYR A 65 4.33 5.80 2.55
N THR A 66 4.40 7.02 3.09
CA THR A 66 4.76 8.22 2.33
C THR A 66 6.07 8.84 2.79
N ASN A 67 6.42 8.73 4.08
CA ASN A 67 7.62 9.38 4.62
C ASN A 67 8.47 8.47 5.51
N HIS A 68 7.85 7.51 6.20
CA HIS A 68 8.61 6.67 7.13
C HIS A 68 9.54 5.69 6.41
N THR A 69 10.81 5.63 6.83
CA THR A 69 11.84 4.80 6.19
C THR A 69 11.87 3.37 6.70
N ALA A 70 11.46 3.12 7.96
CA ALA A 70 11.53 1.77 8.53
C ALA A 70 10.61 0.77 7.82
N LEU A 71 9.43 1.21 7.35
CA LEU A 71 8.56 0.33 6.57
C LEU A 71 9.20 -0.03 5.23
N LYS A 72 9.82 0.93 4.55
CA LYS A 72 10.58 0.69 3.31
C LYS A 72 11.76 -0.27 3.56
N SER A 73 12.52 -0.04 4.64
CA SER A 73 13.61 -0.92 5.07
C SER A 73 13.11 -2.35 5.32
N PHE A 74 12.02 -2.50 6.07
CA PHE A 74 11.40 -3.78 6.39
C PHE A 74 10.95 -4.53 5.12
N VAL A 75 10.23 -3.85 4.23
CA VAL A 75 9.78 -4.43 2.94
C VAL A 75 10.98 -4.82 2.07
N ASN A 76 12.03 -4.01 2.02
CA ASN A 76 13.26 -4.33 1.28
C ASN A 76 14.00 -5.54 1.87
N LYS A 77 14.06 -5.65 3.21
CA LYS A 77 14.61 -6.82 3.88
C LYS A 77 13.80 -8.08 3.53
N LEU A 78 12.46 -8.02 3.58
CA LEU A 78 11.61 -9.14 3.14
C LEU A 78 11.84 -9.50 1.67
N ASN A 79 11.94 -8.50 0.79
CA ASN A 79 12.19 -8.72 -0.64
C ASN A 79 13.59 -9.31 -0.88
N SER A 80 14.56 -9.04 0.00
CA SER A 80 15.89 -9.65 -0.09
C SER A 80 15.87 -11.14 0.25
N LEU A 81 14.96 -11.60 1.10
CA LEU A 81 14.78 -13.03 1.40
C LEU A 81 14.33 -13.80 0.15
N ALA A 82 13.48 -13.19 -0.67
CA ALA A 82 13.05 -13.71 -1.97
C ALA A 82 14.22 -14.00 -2.93
N LYS A 83 15.28 -13.20 -2.84
CA LYS A 83 16.44 -13.27 -3.74
C LYS A 83 17.53 -14.22 -3.25
N ARG A 84 17.43 -14.72 -2.02
CA ARG A 84 18.39 -15.71 -1.50
C ARG A 84 18.02 -17.07 -2.08
N GLU A 85 18.76 -17.48 -3.10
CA GLU A 85 18.72 -18.86 -3.59
C GLU A 85 18.89 -19.79 -2.38
N THR A 86 17.94 -20.71 -2.21
CA THR A 86 18.04 -21.77 -1.21
C THR A 86 19.34 -22.54 -1.48
N PRO A 87 20.26 -22.63 -0.50
CA PRO A 87 21.45 -23.45 -0.68
C PRO A 87 21.03 -24.88 -1.00
N THR A 88 21.47 -25.39 -2.16
CA THR A 88 21.25 -26.77 -2.60
C THR A 88 21.86 -27.82 -1.66
N ASP A 89 22.77 -27.41 -0.78
CA ASP A 89 23.26 -28.21 0.33
C ASP A 89 22.59 -27.70 1.62
N GLY A 90 21.77 -28.53 2.25
CA GLY A 90 21.09 -28.25 3.53
C GLY A 90 22.02 -28.14 4.74
N SER A 91 23.22 -27.57 4.56
CA SER A 91 24.25 -27.39 5.56
C SER A 91 24.25 -26.01 6.22
N ASP A 92 23.45 -25.06 5.74
CA ASP A 92 23.22 -23.78 6.42
C ASP A 92 21.78 -23.77 6.97
N GLY A 93 21.64 -23.65 8.29
CA GLY A 93 20.35 -23.73 9.00
C GLY A 93 19.37 -22.59 8.68
N SER A 94 19.78 -21.65 7.82
CA SER A 94 18.95 -20.58 7.30
C SER A 94 18.02 -21.11 6.21
N VAL A 95 16.77 -21.41 6.60
CA VAL A 95 15.68 -21.72 5.67
C VAL A 95 15.46 -20.51 4.77
N GLY A 96 16.01 -20.53 3.56
CA GLY A 96 15.74 -19.52 2.53
C GLY A 96 14.25 -19.56 2.18
N LEU A 97 13.49 -18.55 2.60
CA LEU A 97 12.09 -18.41 2.24
C LEU A 97 12.02 -17.63 0.91
N ASP A 98 11.69 -18.32 -0.19
CA ASP A 98 11.44 -17.68 -1.48
C ASP A 98 10.07 -16.96 -1.45
N VAL A 99 10.06 -15.71 -0.95
CA VAL A 99 8.85 -14.92 -0.75
C VAL A 99 8.66 -13.93 -1.90
N ARG A 100 7.62 -14.12 -2.70
CA ARG A 100 7.21 -13.12 -3.70
C ARG A 100 6.22 -12.15 -3.09
N LEU A 101 6.62 -10.90 -2.96
CA LEU A 101 5.82 -9.85 -2.35
C LEU A 101 5.04 -9.05 -3.40
N VAL A 102 3.81 -8.70 -3.06
CA VAL A 102 2.96 -7.75 -3.80
C VAL A 102 2.21 -6.90 -2.79
N VAL A 103 2.11 -5.60 -3.05
CA VAL A 103 1.34 -4.69 -2.20
C VAL A 103 -0.06 -4.55 -2.78
N VAL A 104 -1.08 -4.82 -1.97
CA VAL A 104 -2.47 -4.57 -2.33
C VAL A 104 -2.89 -3.26 -1.69
N ASN A 105 -3.03 -2.21 -2.49
CA ASN A 105 -3.45 -0.90 -2.02
C ASN A 105 -4.97 -0.76 -2.13
N ILE A 106 -5.66 -0.71 -0.99
CA ILE A 106 -7.12 -0.70 -0.95
C ILE A 106 -7.62 0.75 -0.87
N VAL A 107 -8.37 1.17 -1.87
CA VAL A 107 -8.95 2.51 -1.99
C VAL A 107 -10.45 2.46 -1.75
N ASP A 108 -11.01 3.37 -0.97
CA ASP A 108 -12.48 3.45 -0.77
C ASP A 108 -13.17 4.04 -2.01
N SER A 109 -14.22 3.39 -2.50
CA SER A 109 -15.02 3.91 -3.60
C SER A 109 -15.70 5.25 -3.31
N HIS A 110 -15.82 5.68 -2.05
CA HIS A 110 -16.33 7.01 -1.74
C HIS A 110 -15.54 8.14 -2.44
N TYR A 111 -14.25 7.94 -2.71
CA TYR A 111 -13.40 8.92 -3.38
C TYR A 111 -13.70 9.09 -4.88
N THR A 112 -14.41 8.15 -5.52
CA THR A 112 -14.80 8.26 -6.93
C THR A 112 -16.02 9.17 -7.15
N ASN A 113 -16.58 9.77 -6.09
CA ASN A 113 -17.70 10.70 -6.22
C ASN A 113 -17.25 12.11 -6.69
N ASP A 114 -15.97 12.43 -6.60
CA ASP A 114 -15.42 13.75 -6.90
C ASP A 114 -14.09 13.59 -7.63
N ALA A 115 -13.98 14.22 -8.79
CA ALA A 115 -12.79 14.16 -9.64
C ALA A 115 -11.53 14.65 -8.93
N SER A 116 -11.62 15.70 -8.10
CA SER A 116 -10.48 16.25 -7.36
C SER A 116 -10.00 15.27 -6.28
N LYS A 117 -10.94 14.59 -5.61
CA LYS A 117 -10.62 13.55 -4.60
C LYS A 117 -9.98 12.35 -5.27
N PHE A 118 -10.51 11.92 -6.41
CA PHE A 118 -9.97 10.80 -7.15
C PHE A 118 -8.53 11.06 -7.60
N ILE A 119 -8.24 12.23 -8.19
CA ILE A 119 -6.87 12.61 -8.59
C ILE A 119 -5.93 12.61 -7.38
N SER A 120 -6.36 13.16 -6.24
CA SER A 120 -5.56 13.18 -5.01
C SER A 120 -5.22 11.78 -4.52
N VAL A 121 -6.19 10.86 -4.59
CA VAL A 121 -5.99 9.45 -4.22
C VAL A 121 -5.07 8.74 -5.22
N ALA A 122 -5.23 8.97 -6.52
CA ALA A 122 -4.36 8.41 -7.55
C ALA A 122 -2.89 8.84 -7.36
N LEU A 123 -2.66 10.13 -7.07
CA LEU A 123 -1.33 10.64 -6.72
C LEU A 123 -0.77 9.98 -5.46
N ASN A 124 -1.61 9.75 -4.46
CA ASN A 124 -1.15 9.05 -3.26
C ASN A 124 -0.80 7.59 -3.54
N CYS A 125 -1.57 6.89 -4.38
CA CYS A 125 -1.27 5.52 -4.80
C CYS A 125 0.09 5.46 -5.53
N LEU A 126 0.33 6.40 -6.45
CA LEU A 126 1.59 6.53 -7.17
C LEU A 126 2.75 6.84 -6.22
N ASN A 127 2.57 7.79 -5.29
CA ASN A 127 3.58 8.13 -4.30
C ASN A 127 3.96 6.94 -3.43
N SER A 128 2.98 6.16 -2.95
CA SER A 128 3.25 4.93 -2.19
C SER A 128 3.96 3.86 -3.02
N MET A 129 3.62 3.72 -4.31
CA MET A 129 4.31 2.78 -5.20
C MET A 129 5.79 3.15 -5.39
N ILE A 130 6.08 4.44 -5.61
CA ILE A 130 7.45 4.95 -5.74
C ILE A 130 8.21 4.82 -4.41
N HIS A 131 7.57 5.12 -3.28
CA HIS A 131 8.23 5.08 -1.97
C HIS A 131 8.61 3.65 -1.58
N LEU A 132 7.68 2.70 -1.74
CA LEU A 132 7.90 1.29 -1.38
C LEU A 132 8.69 0.49 -2.42
N GLU A 133 8.73 0.94 -3.67
CA GLU A 133 9.46 0.27 -4.78
C GLU A 133 8.99 -1.18 -5.00
N MET A 134 7.70 -1.44 -4.79
CA MET A 134 7.10 -2.77 -4.92
C MET A 134 6.05 -2.82 -6.04
N PRO A 135 5.76 -4.00 -6.61
CA PRO A 135 4.59 -4.17 -7.45
C PRO A 135 3.32 -3.91 -6.63
N HIS A 136 2.52 -2.95 -7.07
CA HIS A 136 1.27 -2.55 -6.42
C HIS A 136 0.06 -3.00 -7.25
N ILE A 137 -0.96 -3.50 -6.56
CA ILE A 137 -2.29 -3.72 -7.12
C ILE A 137 -3.24 -2.78 -6.37
N SER A 138 -3.75 -1.76 -7.05
CA SER A 138 -4.76 -0.85 -6.49
C SER A 138 -6.15 -1.46 -6.64
N VAL A 139 -6.84 -1.65 -5.52
CA VAL A 139 -8.17 -2.27 -5.46
C VAL A 139 -9.17 -1.24 -4.97
N LEU A 140 -10.20 -0.98 -5.80
CA LEU A 140 -11.34 -0.18 -5.39
C LEU A 140 -12.28 -1.02 -4.49
N SER A 141 -12.43 -0.62 -3.24
CA SER A 141 -13.24 -1.29 -2.22
C SER A 141 -14.61 -0.66 -2.06
N LYS A 142 -15.52 -1.43 -1.44
CA LYS A 142 -16.90 -1.00 -1.15
C LYS A 142 -17.68 -0.55 -2.39
N VAL A 143 -17.39 -1.15 -3.53
CA VAL A 143 -18.03 -0.84 -4.83
C VAL A 143 -19.56 -0.97 -4.77
N ASP A 144 -20.07 -1.82 -3.88
CA ASP A 144 -21.50 -1.97 -3.58
C ASP A 144 -22.16 -0.67 -3.07
N LEU A 145 -21.39 0.23 -2.46
CA LEU A 145 -21.89 1.49 -1.91
C LEU A 145 -21.90 2.62 -2.95
N ILE A 146 -21.22 2.47 -4.09
CA ILE A 146 -21.17 3.48 -5.14
C ILE A 146 -22.58 3.86 -5.62
N GLN A 147 -23.44 2.86 -5.82
CA GLN A 147 -24.83 3.07 -6.22
C GLN A 147 -25.65 3.86 -5.20
N LYS A 148 -25.23 3.87 -3.93
CA LYS A 148 -25.89 4.60 -2.84
C LYS A 148 -25.38 6.04 -2.69
N TYR A 149 -24.15 6.33 -3.11
CA TYR A 149 -23.53 7.63 -2.84
C TYR A 149 -23.90 8.72 -3.83
N SER A 150 -24.20 8.40 -5.08
CA SER A 150 -24.87 9.27 -6.08
C SER A 150 -24.89 8.53 -7.43
N LYS A 151 -25.57 9.08 -8.45
CA LYS A 151 -25.29 8.69 -9.84
C LYS A 151 -23.82 9.02 -10.08
N THR A 152 -22.94 8.04 -10.09
CA THR A 152 -21.58 8.27 -10.58
C THR A 152 -21.67 8.87 -11.97
N ASP A 153 -20.96 9.97 -12.18
CA ASP A 153 -20.89 10.63 -13.48
C ASP A 153 -20.35 9.67 -14.57
N PHE A 154 -19.70 8.58 -14.16
CA PHE A 154 -19.04 7.61 -15.03
C PHE A 154 -19.34 6.16 -14.62
N GLY A 155 -19.16 5.24 -15.58
CA GLY A 155 -19.16 3.80 -15.32
C GLY A 155 -17.93 3.37 -14.52
N LEU A 156 -18.02 2.22 -13.83
CA LEU A 156 -16.94 1.69 -12.99
C LEU A 156 -15.64 1.49 -13.79
N ASP A 157 -15.79 1.06 -15.05
CA ASP A 157 -14.68 0.77 -15.96
C ASP A 157 -13.77 1.98 -16.19
N PHE A 158 -14.32 3.20 -16.16
CA PHE A 158 -13.53 4.43 -16.29
C PHE A 158 -12.54 4.60 -15.12
N TYR A 159 -12.95 4.25 -13.90
CA TYR A 159 -12.11 4.35 -12.71
C TYR A 159 -11.12 3.19 -12.57
N CYS A 160 -11.43 2.05 -13.17
CA CYS A 160 -10.54 0.88 -13.17
C CYS A 160 -9.45 0.97 -14.24
N ASP A 161 -9.78 1.46 -15.43
CA ASP A 161 -8.85 1.49 -16.56
C ASP A 161 -8.11 2.84 -16.72
N LEU A 162 -8.46 3.85 -15.91
CA LEU A 162 -7.83 5.18 -15.89
C LEU A 162 -7.67 5.80 -17.30
N LEU A 163 -8.67 5.60 -18.16
CA LEU A 163 -8.54 5.77 -19.62
C LEU A 163 -8.33 7.22 -20.09
N ASP A 164 -8.64 8.25 -19.28
CA ASP A 164 -8.34 9.64 -19.59
C ASP A 164 -8.51 10.56 -18.36
N LEU A 165 -7.42 10.87 -17.66
CA LEU A 165 -7.44 11.79 -16.51
C LEU A 165 -7.64 13.25 -16.96
N ASN A 166 -7.33 13.59 -18.21
CA ASN A 166 -7.57 14.94 -18.74
C ASN A 166 -9.07 15.28 -18.75
N TYR A 167 -9.93 14.28 -18.91
CA TYR A 167 -11.38 14.47 -18.83
C TYR A 167 -11.85 14.80 -17.40
N LEU A 168 -11.20 14.22 -16.39
CA LEU A 168 -11.44 14.57 -14.99
C LEU A 168 -10.95 16.00 -14.70
N VAL A 169 -9.82 16.41 -15.28
CA VAL A 169 -9.29 17.77 -15.16
C VAL A 169 -10.31 18.78 -15.71
N ASP A 170 -10.89 18.52 -16.88
CA ASP A 170 -11.90 19.40 -17.47
C ASP A 170 -13.17 19.49 -16.61
N LYS A 171 -13.64 18.37 -16.04
CA LYS A 171 -14.74 18.34 -15.06
C LYS A 171 -14.46 19.15 -13.79
N VAL A 172 -13.25 19.08 -13.25
CA VAL A 172 -12.84 19.92 -12.09
C VAL A 172 -12.92 21.40 -12.44
N ASN A 173 -12.63 21.77 -13.69
CA ASN A 173 -12.73 23.15 -14.15
C ASN A 173 -14.18 23.60 -14.38
N GLU A 174 -15.07 22.70 -14.81
CA GLU A 174 -16.51 22.98 -15.02
C GLU A 174 -17.26 23.23 -13.71
N GLN A 175 -16.75 22.77 -12.57
CA GLN A 175 -17.34 23.03 -11.26
C GLN A 175 -17.28 24.52 -10.83
N ASN A 176 -16.69 25.41 -11.64
CA ASN A 176 -16.75 26.88 -11.51
C ASN A 176 -16.27 27.41 -10.14
N ASP A 177 -15.44 26.66 -9.42
CA ASP A 177 -14.77 27.20 -8.24
C ASP A 177 -13.64 28.15 -8.69
N PRO A 178 -13.71 29.46 -8.35
CA PRO A 178 -12.69 30.44 -8.71
C PRO A 178 -11.30 30.06 -8.21
N PHE A 179 -11.21 29.28 -7.14
CA PHE A 179 -9.94 28.79 -6.60
C PHE A 179 -9.35 27.69 -7.48
N LEU A 180 -10.14 26.70 -7.89
CA LEU A 180 -9.66 25.58 -8.72
C LEU A 180 -9.30 26.03 -10.14
N ALA A 181 -10.03 26.99 -10.71
CA ALA A 181 -9.73 27.56 -12.03
C ALA A 181 -8.31 28.15 -12.11
N LYS A 182 -7.80 28.71 -11.01
CA LYS A 182 -6.43 29.24 -10.92
C LYS A 182 -5.37 28.14 -11.05
N TYR A 183 -5.66 26.92 -10.60
CA TYR A 183 -4.74 25.80 -10.56
C TYR A 183 -4.91 24.81 -11.72
N LYS A 184 -5.68 25.17 -12.76
CA LYS A 184 -5.92 24.30 -13.93
C LYS A 184 -4.65 23.67 -14.51
N LYS A 185 -3.60 24.48 -14.69
CA LYS A 185 -2.31 23.99 -15.21
C LYS A 185 -1.64 22.97 -14.30
N LEU A 186 -1.79 23.13 -12.99
CA LEU A 186 -1.25 22.20 -12.00
C LEU A 186 -2.01 20.88 -12.03
N THR A 187 -3.34 20.92 -12.04
CA THR A 187 -4.17 19.70 -12.10
C THR A 187 -3.90 18.92 -13.39
N ALA A 188 -3.75 19.60 -14.53
CA ALA A 188 -3.37 18.97 -15.79
C ALA A 188 -1.96 18.33 -15.74
N ALA A 189 -0.98 19.01 -15.15
CA ALA A 189 0.35 18.46 -14.99
C ALA A 189 0.37 17.24 -14.06
N LEU A 190 -0.42 17.26 -12.98
CA LEU A 190 -0.57 16.13 -12.06
C LEU A 190 -1.23 14.93 -12.75
N ALA A 191 -2.26 15.16 -13.57
CA ALA A 191 -2.89 14.11 -14.37
C ALA A 191 -1.88 13.49 -15.35
N GLY A 192 -1.09 14.31 -16.06
CA GLY A 192 -0.06 13.81 -16.97
C GLY A 192 0.99 12.93 -16.28
N VAL A 193 1.43 13.29 -15.06
CA VAL A 193 2.37 12.47 -14.29
C VAL A 193 1.79 11.10 -13.93
N ILE A 194 0.48 11.01 -13.71
CA ILE A 194 -0.19 9.74 -13.41
C ILE A 194 -0.39 8.91 -14.68
N GLU A 195 -0.67 9.53 -15.84
CA GLU A 195 -0.81 8.84 -17.12
C GLU A 195 0.53 8.31 -17.68
N ASP A 196 1.63 9.02 -17.41
CA ASP A 196 2.96 8.66 -17.91
C ASP A 196 3.60 7.47 -17.16
N TYR A 197 3.07 7.05 -16.01
CA TYR A 197 3.63 6.00 -15.13
C TYR A 197 2.82 4.70 -15.17
#